data_AF-A0AA41X642-F1
#
_entry.id   AF-A0AA41X642-F1
#
_cell.length_a   1.000
_cell.length_b   1.000
_cell.length_c   1.000
_cell.angle_alpha   90.00
_cell.angle_beta   90.00
_cell.angle_gamma   90.00
#
_symmetry.space_group_name_H-M   'P 1'
#
loop_
_entity.id
_entity.type
_entity.pdbx_description
1 polymer ?
#
loop_
_entity_poly.entity_id
_entity_poly.type
_entity_poly.pdbx_seq_one_letter_code
_entity_poly.pdbx_strand_id
1 'polypeptide(L)'
;MQSTKLVGKDLFYKRLEKKMKQEELCRGICSVSYLSKIENDRLVPSADILRLLCERLGIEEDSVRDMEEDVADKLDKWNAALRDTEREAAAELYGELEAKLARISNAEILNYYNVLRLRYKVLVRDMQEAEQLAKDLKKAAAKYAPFHRMLYTYVCGIMACIKGEWGQGIHVLTEAEKQARELKYFEAGMYYNLALAHSRMHNVYKSLYFAQIAMDGLQNDYMFRVIINCQIIMAINYTRLGEYERALQTYEKILQAAASFSDRSEIYAIVYHNMGHVHSHQHNLESAIKWYLKSLGHKQSGTDSYLVTLQELVSQYLSLNLLEEAKSWITVGVEIALQGVVEEHWKYIFQAAYYKYCSNSKLYKEFLEKEAIPFFKDRKSWHNLKKVYLQLAEYFEMKLEYKESARYYKLAVQIAEQGREEKI
;
A
#
# COMPACT_ATOMS: atom_id res chain seq x y z
N MET A 1 27.34 20.17 -23.94
CA MET A 1 26.94 21.48 -24.53
C MET A 1 25.42 21.53 -24.47
N GLN A 2 24.71 22.40 -23.75
CA GLN A 2 24.95 23.74 -23.21
C GLN A 2 24.31 23.82 -21.81
N SER A 3 25.10 24.10 -20.76
CA SER A 3 24.62 24.37 -19.39
C SER A 3 24.51 25.89 -19.11
N THR A 4 24.23 26.70 -20.13
CA THR A 4 24.36 28.16 -20.02
C THR A 4 23.10 28.87 -19.52
N LYS A 5 22.07 28.15 -19.11
CA LYS A 5 20.74 28.73 -18.81
C LYS A 5 20.48 29.11 -17.35
N LEU A 6 21.33 28.69 -16.40
CA LEU A 6 21.07 28.91 -14.96
C LEU A 6 21.92 30.03 -14.33
N VAL A 7 22.83 30.66 -15.07
CA VAL A 7 23.91 31.45 -14.43
C VAL A 7 23.54 32.90 -14.12
N GLY A 8 22.52 33.46 -14.79
CA GLY A 8 22.16 34.88 -14.67
C GLY A 8 21.69 35.26 -13.26
N LYS A 9 20.68 34.55 -12.76
CA LYS A 9 20.12 34.81 -11.42
C LYS A 9 21.09 34.49 -10.29
N ASP A 10 21.93 33.48 -10.44
CA ASP A 10 22.91 33.11 -9.42
C ASP A 10 23.96 34.20 -9.23
N LEU A 11 24.45 34.79 -10.32
CA LEU A 11 25.31 35.97 -10.29
C LEU A 11 24.63 37.15 -9.57
N PHE A 12 23.35 37.39 -9.86
CA PHE A 12 22.56 38.46 -9.22
C PHE A 12 22.44 38.26 -7.71
N TYR A 13 22.03 37.09 -7.25
CA TYR A 13 21.81 36.82 -5.83
C TYR A 13 23.13 36.87 -5.04
N LYS A 14 24.21 36.28 -5.56
CA LYS A 14 25.52 36.33 -4.90
C LYS A 14 26.10 37.74 -4.85
N ARG A 15 25.87 38.55 -5.90
CA ARG A 15 26.25 39.97 -5.88
C ARG A 15 25.51 40.73 -4.77
N LEU A 16 24.20 40.48 -4.59
CA LEU A 16 23.41 41.10 -3.52
C LEU A 16 23.86 40.65 -2.12
N GLU A 17 24.16 39.37 -1.94
CA GLU A 17 24.67 38.82 -0.66
C GLU A 17 25.98 39.49 -0.23
N LYS A 18 26.87 39.77 -1.20
CA LYS A 18 28.13 40.49 -0.99
C LYS A 18 27.98 42.01 -0.98
N LYS A 19 26.75 42.55 -1.08
CA LYS A 19 26.45 43.98 -1.16
C LYS A 19 27.23 44.72 -2.26
N MET A 20 27.53 44.04 -3.37
CA MET A 20 28.30 44.59 -4.48
C MET A 20 27.39 45.30 -5.49
N LYS A 21 27.84 46.43 -6.04
CA LYS A 21 27.17 47.09 -7.17
C LYS A 21 27.50 46.39 -8.49
N GLN A 22 26.61 46.50 -9.49
CA GLN A 22 26.88 45.94 -10.82
C GLN A 22 28.18 46.50 -11.43
N GLU A 23 28.44 47.78 -11.22
CA GLU A 23 29.68 48.48 -11.61
C GLU A 23 30.94 47.86 -11.01
N GLU A 24 30.86 47.36 -9.77
CA GLU A 24 31.99 46.76 -9.07
C GLU A 24 32.28 45.35 -9.58
N LEU A 25 31.22 44.58 -9.85
CA LEU A 25 31.33 43.22 -10.36
C LEU A 25 31.83 43.20 -11.82
N CYS A 26 31.27 44.03 -12.70
CA CYS A 26 31.62 44.00 -14.11
C CYS A 26 32.96 44.69 -14.45
N ARG A 27 33.56 45.41 -13.49
CA ARG A 27 34.77 46.23 -13.71
C ARG A 27 35.91 45.39 -14.31
N GLY A 28 36.36 45.78 -15.49
CA GLY A 28 37.44 45.08 -16.20
C GLY A 28 37.06 43.72 -16.79
N ILE A 29 35.77 43.35 -16.79
CA ILE A 29 35.25 42.11 -17.41
C ILE A 29 34.27 42.44 -18.53
N CYS A 30 33.22 43.22 -18.25
CA CYS A 30 32.19 43.60 -19.22
C CYS A 30 31.51 44.94 -18.83
N SER A 31 30.59 45.44 -19.66
CA SER A 31 29.85 46.68 -19.35
C SER A 31 28.70 46.42 -18.36
N VAL A 32 28.32 47.45 -17.60
CA VAL A 32 27.19 47.38 -16.64
C VAL A 32 25.90 46.96 -17.33
N SER A 33 25.65 47.48 -18.54
CA SER A 33 24.49 47.09 -19.36
C SER A 33 24.54 45.62 -19.78
N TYR A 34 25.73 45.09 -20.07
CA TYR A 34 25.93 43.69 -20.43
C TYR A 34 25.68 42.77 -19.22
N LEU A 35 26.25 43.08 -18.06
CA LEU A 35 25.99 42.36 -16.81
C LEU A 35 24.51 42.39 -16.42
N SER A 36 23.84 43.53 -16.53
CA SER A 36 22.40 43.65 -16.25
C SER A 36 21.55 42.76 -17.17
N LYS A 37 21.93 42.59 -18.44
CA LYS A 37 21.25 41.65 -19.35
C LYS A 37 21.49 40.20 -18.97
N ILE A 38 22.67 39.86 -18.46
CA ILE A 38 22.98 38.51 -17.94
C ILE A 38 22.15 38.24 -16.68
N GLU A 39 22.17 39.15 -15.70
CA GLU A 39 21.45 38.99 -14.41
C GLU A 39 19.93 38.85 -14.56
N ASN A 40 19.37 39.37 -15.66
CA ASN A 40 17.94 39.29 -15.98
C ASN A 40 17.60 38.18 -17.01
N ASP A 41 18.50 37.21 -17.23
CA ASP A 41 18.37 36.09 -18.16
C ASP A 41 18.09 36.51 -19.63
N ARG A 42 18.44 37.75 -20.01
CA ARG A 42 18.23 38.29 -21.36
C ARG A 42 19.41 38.02 -22.30
N LEU A 43 20.55 37.61 -21.76
CA LEU A 43 21.77 37.38 -22.53
C LEU A 43 22.61 36.28 -21.89
N VAL A 44 23.06 35.33 -22.71
CA VAL A 44 23.98 34.26 -22.31
C VAL A 44 25.42 34.74 -22.51
N PRO A 45 26.26 34.84 -21.45
CA PRO A 45 27.65 35.28 -21.58
C PRO A 45 28.54 34.22 -22.26
N SER A 46 29.69 34.65 -22.77
CA SER A 46 30.76 33.71 -23.18
C SER A 46 31.37 33.04 -21.95
N ALA A 47 31.94 31.85 -22.13
CA ALA A 47 32.55 31.06 -21.05
C ALA A 47 33.64 31.86 -20.29
N ASP A 48 34.46 32.64 -21.00
CA ASP A 48 35.51 33.46 -20.39
C ASP A 48 34.96 34.59 -19.51
N ILE A 49 33.90 35.28 -19.98
CA ILE A 49 33.24 36.33 -19.20
C ILE A 49 32.59 35.73 -17.96
N LEU A 50 31.96 34.57 -18.11
CA LEU A 50 31.30 33.87 -17.01
C LEU A 50 32.29 33.49 -15.92
N ARG A 51 33.40 32.84 -16.29
CA ARG A 51 34.45 32.42 -15.37
C ARG A 51 35.00 33.60 -14.55
N LEU A 52 35.28 34.73 -15.23
CA LEU A 52 35.81 35.93 -14.58
C LEU A 52 34.81 36.57 -13.60
N LEU A 53 33.52 36.54 -13.91
CA LEU A 53 32.47 37.04 -13.01
C LEU A 53 32.30 36.12 -11.79
N CYS A 54 32.32 34.80 -12.00
CA CYS A 54 32.26 33.78 -10.95
C CYS A 54 33.47 33.88 -10.00
N GLU A 55 34.68 33.95 -10.53
CA GLU A 55 35.92 34.10 -9.77
C GLU A 55 35.88 35.37 -8.88
N ARG A 56 35.38 36.48 -9.43
CA ARG A 56 35.25 37.74 -8.69
C ARG A 56 34.22 37.68 -7.57
N LEU A 57 33.12 36.96 -7.80
CA LEU A 57 32.11 36.73 -6.77
C LEU A 57 32.53 35.64 -5.79
N GLY A 58 33.69 35.00 -5.96
CA GLY A 58 34.07 33.81 -5.19
C GLY A 58 33.01 32.70 -5.31
N ILE A 59 32.33 32.64 -6.47
CA ILE A 59 31.47 31.54 -6.85
C ILE A 59 32.42 30.48 -7.39
N GLU A 60 32.72 29.49 -6.57
CA GLU A 60 33.17 28.21 -7.09
C GLU A 60 32.05 27.71 -8.01
N GLU A 61 32.35 27.52 -9.30
CA GLU A 61 31.44 26.99 -10.33
C GLU A 61 30.82 25.63 -9.95
N ASP A 62 31.24 25.06 -8.82
CA ASP A 62 30.85 23.79 -8.23
C ASP A 62 29.67 23.90 -7.22
N SER A 63 29.36 25.06 -6.62
CA SER A 63 28.46 25.08 -5.44
C SER A 63 26.98 24.67 -5.66
N VAL A 64 26.40 24.90 -6.84
CA VAL A 64 25.00 24.48 -7.15
C VAL A 64 24.97 23.08 -7.75
N ARG A 65 25.95 22.72 -8.58
CA ARG A 65 26.06 21.39 -9.16
C ARG A 65 26.37 20.35 -8.08
N ASP A 66 27.24 20.67 -7.14
CA ASP A 66 27.53 19.85 -5.96
C ASP A 66 26.29 19.69 -5.09
N MET A 67 25.44 20.72 -4.99
CA MET A 67 24.16 20.62 -4.29
C MET A 67 23.15 19.75 -5.04
N GLU A 68 23.04 19.88 -6.37
CA GLU A 68 22.16 19.02 -7.17
C GLU A 68 22.61 17.55 -7.13
N GLU A 69 23.92 17.30 -7.17
CA GLU A 69 24.53 15.98 -7.05
C GLU A 69 24.33 15.41 -5.63
N ASP A 70 24.57 16.18 -4.56
CA ASP A 70 24.27 15.77 -3.18
C ASP A 70 22.78 15.48 -2.98
N VAL A 71 21.89 16.29 -3.56
CA VAL A 71 20.44 16.03 -3.48
C VAL A 71 20.08 14.78 -4.26
N ALA A 72 20.63 14.55 -5.46
CA ALA A 72 20.40 13.35 -6.23
C ALA A 72 20.84 12.09 -5.46
N ASP A 73 22.05 12.09 -4.90
CA ASP A 73 22.57 11.00 -4.06
C ASP A 73 21.68 10.73 -2.83
N LYS A 74 21.16 11.80 -2.20
CA LYS A 74 20.23 11.68 -1.08
C LYS A 74 18.87 11.13 -1.51
N LEU A 75 18.37 11.48 -2.69
CA LEU A 75 17.14 10.90 -3.24
C LEU A 75 17.31 9.40 -3.50
N ASP A 76 18.46 8.96 -3.98
CA ASP A 76 18.74 7.53 -4.19
C ASP A 76 18.86 6.77 -2.86
N LYS A 77 19.52 7.35 -1.86
CA LYS A 77 19.51 6.81 -0.48
C LYS A 77 18.11 6.73 0.08
N TRP A 78 17.30 7.75 -0.15
CA TRP A 78 15.91 7.78 0.31
C TRP A 78 15.06 6.73 -0.41
N ASN A 79 15.22 6.55 -1.72
CA ASN A 79 14.55 5.48 -2.46
C ASN A 79 14.95 4.09 -1.95
N ALA A 80 16.22 3.87 -1.61
CA ALA A 80 16.67 2.62 -0.98
C ALA A 80 16.01 2.40 0.39
N ALA A 81 16.02 3.41 1.28
CA ALA A 81 15.34 3.32 2.58
C ALA A 81 13.83 3.05 2.44
N LEU A 82 13.17 3.67 1.45
CA LEU A 82 11.76 3.44 1.14
C LEU A 82 11.48 2.04 0.60
N ARG A 83 12.41 1.47 -0.18
CA ARG A 83 12.34 0.09 -0.68
C ARG A 83 12.48 -0.91 0.46
N ASP A 84 13.44 -0.66 1.36
CA ASP A 84 13.79 -1.57 2.45
C ASP A 84 12.87 -1.37 3.67
N THR A 85 11.91 -0.45 3.55
CA THR A 85 10.85 -0.12 4.54
C THR A 85 11.39 0.37 5.88
N GLU A 86 12.58 0.98 5.87
CA GLU A 86 13.22 1.61 7.02
C GLU A 86 12.53 2.95 7.34
N ARG A 87 11.40 2.88 8.07
CA ARG A 87 10.52 4.05 8.30
C ARG A 87 11.23 5.22 8.97
N GLU A 88 12.10 4.95 9.94
CA GLU A 88 12.82 5.99 10.68
C GLU A 88 13.83 6.69 9.78
N ALA A 89 14.72 5.93 9.11
CA ALA A 89 15.67 6.47 8.15
C ALA A 89 14.98 7.23 6.99
N ALA A 90 13.85 6.70 6.50
CA ALA A 90 13.07 7.37 5.46
C ALA A 90 12.44 8.69 5.94
N ALA A 91 12.03 8.78 7.21
CA ALA A 91 11.47 10.01 7.78
C ALA A 91 12.56 11.08 8.03
N GLU A 92 13.73 10.68 8.50
CA GLU A 92 14.88 11.57 8.69
C GLU A 92 15.33 12.18 7.35
N LEU A 93 15.54 11.33 6.33
CA LEU A 93 15.90 11.77 4.98
C LEU A 93 14.83 12.68 4.35
N TYR A 94 13.56 12.40 4.61
CA TYR A 94 12.46 13.25 4.14
C TYR A 94 12.57 14.69 4.69
N GLY A 95 12.82 14.83 5.99
CA GLY A 95 13.00 16.14 6.63
C GLY A 95 14.23 16.90 6.13
N GLU A 96 15.35 16.20 5.91
CA GLU A 96 16.56 16.81 5.35
C GLU A 96 16.37 17.30 3.90
N LEU A 97 15.67 16.52 3.08
CA LEU A 97 15.45 16.84 1.68
C LEU A 97 14.56 18.08 1.51
N GLU A 98 13.50 18.25 2.32
CA GLU A 98 12.62 19.42 2.23
C GLU A 98 13.38 20.74 2.38
N ALA A 99 14.33 20.81 3.32
CA ALA A 99 15.13 22.02 3.54
C ALA A 99 16.07 22.34 2.35
N LYS A 100 16.62 21.31 1.70
CA LYS A 100 17.57 21.47 0.57
C LYS A 100 16.86 21.80 -0.74
N LEU A 101 15.66 21.28 -0.95
CA LEU A 101 14.90 21.44 -2.20
C LEU A 101 14.46 22.88 -2.47
N ALA A 102 14.38 23.75 -1.44
CA ALA A 102 14.04 25.17 -1.61
C ALA A 102 14.96 25.94 -2.57
N ARG A 103 16.19 25.44 -2.79
CA ARG A 103 17.20 26.04 -3.66
C ARG A 103 17.39 25.31 -4.99
N ILE A 104 16.66 24.21 -5.21
CA ILE A 104 16.78 23.39 -6.42
C ILE A 104 15.71 23.82 -7.43
N SER A 105 16.14 24.09 -8.67
CA SER A 105 15.23 24.44 -9.78
C SER A 105 15.18 23.36 -10.87
N ASN A 106 16.02 22.33 -10.78
CA ASN A 106 16.09 21.25 -11.72
C ASN A 106 14.79 20.41 -11.70
N ALA A 107 14.04 20.47 -12.79
CA ALA A 107 12.74 19.82 -12.91
C ALA A 107 12.83 18.29 -12.75
N GLU A 108 13.92 17.65 -13.16
CA GLU A 108 14.08 16.20 -13.04
C GLU A 108 14.23 15.76 -11.59
N ILE A 109 15.07 16.46 -10.81
CA ILE A 109 15.25 16.24 -9.37
C ILE A 109 13.94 16.47 -8.62
N LEU A 110 13.24 17.56 -8.93
CA LEU A 110 11.95 17.87 -8.32
C LEU A 110 10.88 16.81 -8.65
N ASN A 111 10.87 16.30 -9.89
CA ASN A 111 9.96 15.21 -10.28
C ASN A 111 10.29 13.92 -9.53
N TYR A 112 11.57 13.56 -9.41
CA TYR A 112 11.99 12.37 -8.67
C TYR A 112 11.58 12.46 -7.20
N TYR A 113 11.87 13.59 -6.55
CA TYR A 113 11.45 13.86 -5.18
C TYR A 113 9.93 13.69 -5.00
N ASN A 114 9.11 14.27 -5.89
CA ASN A 114 7.66 14.16 -5.77
C ASN A 114 7.14 12.72 -5.92
N VAL A 115 7.77 11.90 -6.77
CA VAL A 115 7.43 10.46 -6.88
C VAL A 115 7.84 9.70 -5.62
N LEU A 116 9.01 9.99 -5.05
CA LEU A 116 9.43 9.39 -3.78
C LEU A 116 8.59 9.85 -2.59
N ARG A 117 8.15 11.12 -2.58
CA ARG A 117 7.19 11.64 -1.60
C ARG A 117 5.85 10.92 -1.70
N LEU A 118 5.35 10.66 -2.90
CA LEU A 118 4.17 9.82 -3.08
C LEU A 118 4.39 8.41 -2.51
N ARG A 119 5.54 7.78 -2.80
CA ARG A 119 5.92 6.47 -2.23
C ARG A 119 5.95 6.49 -0.70
N TYR A 120 6.53 7.53 -0.11
CA TYR A 120 6.59 7.72 1.34
C TYR A 120 5.20 7.86 1.96
N LYS A 121 4.31 8.68 1.37
CA LYS A 121 2.93 8.85 1.87
C LYS A 121 2.13 7.56 1.83
N VAL A 122 2.33 6.74 0.79
CA VAL A 122 1.76 5.39 0.71
C VAL A 122 2.34 4.46 1.79
N LEU A 123 3.66 4.53 2.07
CA LEU A 123 4.31 3.73 3.11
C LEU A 123 3.78 4.04 4.52
N VAL A 124 3.59 5.31 4.84
CA VAL A 124 3.06 5.76 6.16
C VAL A 124 1.53 5.71 6.24
N ARG A 125 0.85 5.22 5.21
CA ARG A 125 -0.61 5.09 5.12
C ARG A 125 -1.39 6.41 5.16
N ASP A 126 -0.76 7.51 4.77
CA ASP A 126 -1.44 8.79 4.54
C ASP A 126 -2.09 8.80 3.15
N MET A 127 -3.21 8.09 3.04
CA MET A 127 -3.90 7.87 1.77
C MET A 127 -4.56 9.13 1.22
N GLN A 128 -4.94 10.08 2.08
CA GLN A 128 -5.54 11.35 1.64
C GLN A 128 -4.52 12.19 0.86
N GLU A 129 -3.33 12.37 1.42
CA GLU A 129 -2.27 13.14 0.76
C GLU A 129 -1.71 12.37 -0.45
N ALA A 130 -1.51 11.05 -0.32
CA ALA A 130 -1.04 10.22 -1.44
C ALA A 130 -1.95 10.31 -2.67
N GLU A 131 -3.27 10.29 -2.47
CA GLU A 131 -4.22 10.43 -3.58
C GLU A 131 -4.16 11.81 -4.25
N GLN A 132 -4.03 12.87 -3.44
CA GLN A 132 -3.93 14.22 -3.95
C GLN A 132 -2.64 14.38 -4.79
N LEU A 133 -1.50 13.93 -4.24
CA LEU A 133 -0.23 13.93 -4.96
C LEU A 133 -0.30 13.11 -6.25
N ALA A 134 -0.89 11.90 -6.21
CA ALA A 134 -1.01 11.07 -7.40
C ALA A 134 -1.83 11.76 -8.51
N LYS A 135 -2.89 12.51 -8.16
CA LYS A 135 -3.69 13.29 -9.11
C LYS A 135 -2.90 14.45 -9.71
N ASP A 136 -2.16 15.19 -8.89
CA ASP A 136 -1.39 16.35 -9.31
C ASP A 136 -0.25 15.94 -10.26
N LEU A 137 0.42 14.82 -9.96
CA LEU A 137 1.52 14.30 -10.77
C LEU A 137 1.04 13.64 -12.08
N LYS A 138 -0.22 13.20 -12.17
CA LYS A 138 -0.74 12.38 -13.29
C LYS A 138 -0.48 12.98 -14.66
N LYS A 139 -0.71 14.29 -14.83
CA LYS A 139 -0.54 14.97 -16.14
C LYS A 139 0.93 15.10 -16.53
N ALA A 140 1.81 15.32 -15.54
CA ALA A 140 3.24 15.50 -15.77
C ALA A 140 3.98 14.16 -15.94
N ALA A 141 3.49 13.09 -15.32
CA ALA A 141 4.14 11.78 -15.25
C ALA A 141 4.47 11.17 -16.62
N ALA A 142 3.68 11.48 -17.66
CA ALA A 142 3.96 11.01 -19.03
C ALA A 142 5.31 11.53 -19.57
N LYS A 143 5.75 12.70 -19.11
CA LYS A 143 6.99 13.37 -19.54
C LYS A 143 8.18 13.10 -18.61
N TYR A 144 7.98 12.35 -17.53
CA TYR A 144 9.06 12.00 -16.61
C TYR A 144 10.10 11.13 -17.28
N ALA A 145 11.32 11.17 -16.74
CA ALA A 145 12.35 10.21 -17.08
C ALA A 145 11.81 8.77 -16.89
N PRO A 146 12.24 7.80 -17.72
CA PRO A 146 11.67 6.46 -17.73
C PRO A 146 11.60 5.80 -16.34
N PHE A 147 12.66 5.96 -15.53
CA PHE A 147 12.71 5.41 -14.18
C PHE A 147 11.67 6.06 -13.24
N HIS A 148 11.56 7.38 -13.22
CA HIS A 148 10.58 8.09 -12.38
C HIS A 148 9.13 7.78 -12.80
N ARG A 149 8.87 7.59 -14.10
CA ARG A 149 7.57 7.17 -14.62
C ARG A 149 7.22 5.74 -14.19
N MET A 150 8.19 4.83 -14.21
CA MET A 150 8.02 3.47 -13.71
C MET A 150 7.70 3.47 -12.22
N LEU A 151 8.45 4.22 -11.41
CA LEU A 151 8.19 4.37 -9.97
C LEU A 151 6.79 4.96 -9.70
N TYR A 152 6.40 6.02 -10.42
CA TYR A 152 5.06 6.60 -10.29
C TYR A 152 3.97 5.55 -10.58
N THR A 153 4.11 4.80 -11.68
CA THR A 153 3.17 3.74 -12.08
C THR A 153 3.10 2.65 -11.01
N TYR A 154 4.25 2.21 -10.51
CA TYR A 154 4.35 1.21 -9.45
C TYR A 154 3.62 1.65 -8.18
N VAL A 155 3.88 2.86 -7.70
CA VAL A 155 3.24 3.38 -6.48
C VAL A 155 1.74 3.58 -6.66
N CYS A 156 1.28 3.98 -7.85
CA CYS A 156 -0.16 4.02 -8.16
C CYS A 156 -0.80 2.62 -8.11
N GLY A 157 -0.10 1.58 -8.57
CA GLY A 157 -0.55 0.20 -8.48
C GLY A 157 -0.66 -0.28 -7.03
N ILE A 158 0.33 0.03 -6.19
CA ILE A 158 0.26 -0.24 -4.74
C ILE A 158 -0.93 0.49 -4.11
N MET A 159 -1.11 1.77 -4.42
CA MET A 159 -2.19 2.59 -3.88
C MET A 159 -3.57 2.00 -4.22
N ALA A 160 -3.79 1.54 -5.45
CA ALA A 160 -5.02 0.84 -5.84
C ALA A 160 -5.23 -0.46 -5.03
N CYS A 161 -4.18 -1.27 -4.85
CA CYS A 161 -4.24 -2.46 -4.00
C CYS A 161 -4.62 -2.14 -2.55
N ILE A 162 -4.11 -1.05 -1.98
CA ILE A 162 -4.44 -0.62 -0.60
C ILE A 162 -5.90 -0.24 -0.47
N LYS A 163 -6.49 0.38 -1.49
CA LYS A 163 -7.93 0.70 -1.54
C LYS A 163 -8.82 -0.52 -1.76
N GLY A 164 -8.24 -1.70 -1.98
CA GLY A 164 -8.97 -2.92 -2.30
C GLY A 164 -9.35 -3.06 -3.78
N GLU A 165 -8.88 -2.17 -4.65
CA GLU A 165 -9.09 -2.19 -6.10
C GLU A 165 -8.13 -3.18 -6.78
N TRP A 166 -8.14 -4.44 -6.34
CA TRP A 166 -7.11 -5.43 -6.69
C TRP A 166 -6.98 -5.69 -8.20
N GLY A 167 -8.08 -5.65 -8.97
CA GLY A 167 -8.04 -5.84 -10.43
C GLY A 167 -7.25 -4.73 -11.14
N GLN A 168 -7.60 -3.47 -10.83
CA GLN A 168 -6.87 -2.31 -11.32
C GLN A 168 -5.43 -2.29 -10.82
N GLY A 169 -5.22 -2.63 -9.55
CA GLY A 169 -3.89 -2.76 -8.95
C GLY A 169 -3.00 -3.74 -9.70
N ILE A 170 -3.50 -4.94 -10.03
CA ILE A 170 -2.77 -5.93 -10.84
C ILE A 170 -2.41 -5.36 -12.23
N HIS A 171 -3.38 -4.74 -12.91
CA HIS A 171 -3.14 -4.15 -14.23
C HIS A 171 -2.00 -3.12 -14.19
N VAL A 172 -2.08 -2.17 -13.24
CA VAL A 172 -1.08 -1.10 -13.10
C VAL A 172 0.28 -1.63 -12.64
N LEU A 173 0.29 -2.59 -11.70
CA LEU A 173 1.54 -3.24 -11.25
C LEU A 173 2.22 -4.04 -12.36
N THR A 174 1.45 -4.69 -13.24
CA THR A 174 2.00 -5.42 -14.39
C THR A 174 2.63 -4.48 -15.40
N GLU A 175 2.02 -3.30 -15.64
CA GLU A 175 2.60 -2.28 -16.49
C GLU A 175 3.90 -1.71 -15.89
N ALA A 176 3.93 -1.44 -14.59
CA ALA A 176 5.14 -1.01 -13.91
C ALA A 176 6.26 -2.07 -13.99
N GLU A 177 5.92 -3.35 -13.88
CA GLU A 177 6.86 -4.46 -14.00
C GLU A 177 7.45 -4.58 -15.41
N LYS A 178 6.62 -4.40 -16.44
CA LYS A 178 7.08 -4.35 -17.83
C LYS A 178 8.07 -3.19 -18.04
N GLN A 179 7.75 -2.00 -17.55
CA GLN A 179 8.65 -0.84 -17.62
C GLN A 179 9.97 -1.10 -16.87
N ALA A 180 9.92 -1.75 -15.70
CA ALA A 180 11.11 -2.11 -14.95
C ALA A 180 12.01 -3.09 -15.72
N ARG A 181 11.44 -4.09 -16.39
CA ARG A 181 12.20 -5.03 -17.25
C ARG A 181 12.89 -4.31 -18.41
N GLU A 182 12.20 -3.39 -19.08
CA GLU A 182 12.78 -2.58 -20.17
C GLU A 182 13.97 -1.75 -19.68
N LEU A 183 13.91 -1.27 -18.44
CA LEU A 183 14.99 -0.53 -17.77
C LEU A 183 16.08 -1.42 -17.16
N LYS A 184 15.92 -2.75 -17.20
CA LYS A 184 16.77 -3.71 -16.48
C LYS A 184 16.85 -3.42 -14.98
N TYR A 185 15.79 -2.84 -14.41
CA TYR A 185 15.64 -2.58 -12.99
C TYR A 185 14.92 -3.77 -12.34
N PHE A 186 15.43 -4.21 -11.18
CA PHE A 186 14.83 -5.28 -10.39
C PHE A 186 14.59 -4.80 -8.96
N GLU A 187 13.38 -5.02 -8.47
CA GLU A 187 13.01 -4.78 -7.08
C GLU A 187 12.11 -5.93 -6.61
N ALA A 188 12.57 -6.73 -5.65
CA ALA A 188 11.83 -7.90 -5.18
C ALA A 188 10.46 -7.54 -4.58
N GLY A 189 10.35 -6.35 -3.97
CA GLY A 189 9.08 -5.80 -3.46
C GLY A 189 7.98 -5.68 -4.52
N MET A 190 8.35 -5.43 -5.79
CA MET A 190 7.38 -5.33 -6.89
C MET A 190 6.70 -6.68 -7.15
N TYR A 191 7.52 -7.75 -7.20
CA TYR A 191 7.03 -9.11 -7.38
C TYR A 191 6.25 -9.60 -6.16
N TYR A 192 6.65 -9.22 -4.95
CA TYR A 192 5.87 -9.47 -3.73
C TYR A 192 4.47 -8.84 -3.82
N ASN A 193 4.39 -7.58 -4.27
CA ASN A 193 3.11 -6.87 -4.41
C ASN A 193 2.21 -7.49 -5.48
N LEU A 194 2.78 -7.92 -6.61
CA LEU A 194 2.06 -8.71 -7.62
C LEU A 194 1.56 -10.05 -7.05
N ALA A 195 2.41 -10.76 -6.30
CA ALA A 195 2.06 -12.03 -5.68
C ALA A 195 0.89 -11.87 -4.69
N LEU A 196 0.94 -10.82 -3.86
CA LEU A 196 -0.13 -10.48 -2.92
C LEU A 196 -1.42 -10.14 -3.66
N ALA A 197 -1.38 -9.28 -4.68
CA ALA A 197 -2.55 -8.87 -5.43
C ALA A 197 -3.20 -10.05 -6.17
N HIS A 198 -2.40 -10.90 -6.82
CA HIS A 198 -2.88 -12.13 -7.45
C HIS A 198 -3.47 -13.11 -6.42
N SER A 199 -2.86 -13.22 -5.23
CA SER A 199 -3.43 -14.02 -4.14
C SER A 199 -4.80 -13.49 -3.71
N ARG A 200 -4.96 -12.17 -3.56
CA ARG A 200 -6.26 -11.57 -3.20
C ARG A 200 -7.34 -11.80 -4.25
N MET A 201 -6.95 -11.92 -5.52
CA MET A 201 -7.84 -12.21 -6.64
C MET A 201 -8.00 -13.71 -6.94
N HIS A 202 -7.50 -14.60 -6.08
CA HIS A 202 -7.53 -16.06 -6.28
C HIS A 202 -6.85 -16.55 -7.57
N ASN A 203 -5.92 -15.76 -8.11
CA ASN A 203 -5.08 -16.12 -9.25
C ASN A 203 -3.87 -16.95 -8.76
N VAL A 204 -4.14 -18.16 -8.29
CA VAL A 204 -3.22 -18.98 -7.48
C VAL A 204 -1.86 -19.19 -8.14
N TYR A 205 -1.83 -19.66 -9.40
CA TYR A 205 -0.57 -19.97 -10.09
C TYR A 205 0.31 -18.73 -10.33
N LYS A 206 -0.30 -17.59 -10.72
CA LYS A 206 0.42 -16.32 -10.88
C LYS A 206 0.96 -15.81 -9.54
N SER A 207 0.18 -15.98 -8.47
CA SER A 207 0.62 -15.62 -7.13
C SER A 207 1.85 -16.41 -6.69
N LEU A 208 1.84 -17.74 -6.88
CA LEU A 208 2.99 -18.59 -6.56
C LEU A 208 4.22 -18.24 -7.42
N TYR A 209 4.03 -18.01 -8.72
CA TYR A 209 5.11 -17.61 -9.63
C TYR A 209 5.80 -16.31 -9.17
N PHE A 210 5.03 -15.25 -8.91
CA PHE A 210 5.59 -13.98 -8.47
C PHE A 210 6.16 -14.04 -7.04
N ALA A 211 5.56 -14.85 -6.15
CA ALA A 211 6.10 -15.05 -4.81
C ALA A 211 7.48 -15.70 -4.85
N GLN A 212 7.69 -16.66 -5.77
CA GLN A 212 8.99 -17.30 -5.94
C GLN A 212 10.05 -16.30 -6.44
N ILE A 213 9.73 -15.49 -7.46
CA ILE A 213 10.65 -14.46 -7.96
C ILE A 213 11.03 -13.46 -6.86
N ALA A 214 10.04 -13.02 -6.08
CA ALA A 214 10.29 -12.12 -4.95
C ALA A 214 11.23 -12.77 -3.93
N MET A 215 10.99 -14.04 -3.59
CA MET A 215 11.79 -14.75 -2.60
C MET A 215 13.25 -14.93 -3.03
N ASP A 216 13.48 -15.28 -4.30
CA ASP A 216 14.83 -15.44 -4.88
C ASP A 216 15.60 -14.11 -4.84
N GLY A 217 14.93 -12.99 -5.15
CA GLY A 217 15.51 -11.65 -5.02
C GLY A 217 15.86 -11.28 -3.58
N LEU A 218 14.92 -11.47 -2.65
CA LEU A 218 15.08 -11.12 -1.24
C LEU A 218 16.17 -11.95 -0.53
N GLN A 219 16.43 -13.18 -1.00
CA GLN A 219 17.54 -13.99 -0.49
C GLN A 219 18.90 -13.38 -0.80
N ASN A 220 19.07 -12.80 -1.99
CA ASN A 220 20.30 -12.12 -2.38
C ASN A 220 20.50 -10.81 -1.59
N ASP A 221 19.40 -10.16 -1.21
CA ASP A 221 19.40 -8.89 -0.44
C ASP A 221 19.40 -9.12 1.09
N TYR A 222 19.44 -10.37 1.56
CA TYR A 222 19.38 -10.74 2.99
C TYR A 222 18.13 -10.25 3.75
N MET A 223 17.03 -10.00 3.04
CA MET A 223 15.76 -9.48 3.58
C MET A 223 14.87 -10.58 4.16
N PHE A 224 15.40 -11.33 5.14
CA PHE A 224 14.76 -12.53 5.70
C PHE A 224 13.35 -12.32 6.27
N ARG A 225 13.06 -11.13 6.81
CA ARG A 225 11.72 -10.80 7.33
C ARG A 225 10.67 -10.76 6.24
N VAL A 226 11.02 -10.28 5.04
CA VAL A 226 10.09 -10.17 3.89
C VAL A 226 9.91 -11.53 3.22
N ILE A 227 10.92 -12.41 3.27
CA ILE A 227 10.82 -13.81 2.84
C ILE A 227 9.68 -14.53 3.59
N ILE A 228 9.53 -14.28 4.90
CA ILE A 228 8.40 -14.84 5.67
C ILE A 228 7.05 -14.42 5.07
N ASN A 229 6.89 -13.16 4.66
CA ASN A 229 5.64 -12.70 4.04
C ASN A 229 5.38 -13.42 2.71
N CYS A 230 6.42 -13.67 1.90
CA CYS A 230 6.31 -14.47 0.68
C CYS A 230 5.86 -15.91 0.98
N GLN A 231 6.47 -16.54 2.00
CA GLN A 231 6.11 -17.90 2.42
C GLN A 231 4.67 -17.97 2.94
N ILE A 232 4.19 -16.96 3.67
CA ILE A 232 2.78 -16.86 4.10
C ILE A 232 1.87 -16.83 2.86
N ILE A 233 2.18 -16.00 1.85
CA ILE A 233 1.40 -15.93 0.60
C ILE A 233 1.40 -17.29 -0.11
N MET A 234 2.55 -17.97 -0.18
CA MET A 234 2.63 -19.29 -0.81
C MET A 234 1.78 -20.33 -0.06
N ALA A 235 1.85 -20.36 1.27
CA ALA A 235 1.08 -21.30 2.10
C ALA A 235 -0.45 -21.06 2.00
N ILE A 236 -0.88 -19.79 1.91
CA ILE A 236 -2.29 -19.45 1.63
C ILE A 236 -2.71 -20.02 0.28
N ASN A 237 -1.86 -19.93 -0.73
CA ASN A 237 -2.13 -20.47 -2.07
C ASN A 237 -2.09 -22.00 -2.12
N TYR A 238 -1.19 -22.66 -1.39
CA TYR A 238 -1.20 -24.12 -1.23
C TYR A 238 -2.51 -24.61 -0.59
N THR A 239 -3.00 -23.90 0.42
CA THR A 239 -4.30 -24.20 1.04
C THR A 239 -5.44 -24.16 0.00
N ARG A 240 -5.43 -23.17 -0.88
CA ARG A 240 -6.44 -23.05 -1.96
C ARG A 240 -6.33 -24.14 -3.03
N LEU A 241 -5.14 -24.72 -3.21
CA LEU A 241 -4.93 -25.88 -4.09
C LEU A 241 -5.32 -27.21 -3.42
N GLY A 242 -5.66 -27.20 -2.13
CA GLY A 242 -5.86 -28.42 -1.35
C GLY A 242 -4.55 -29.10 -0.91
N GLU A 243 -3.39 -28.48 -1.14
CA GLU A 243 -2.08 -28.93 -0.67
C GLU A 243 -1.88 -28.60 0.83
N TYR A 244 -2.78 -29.10 1.67
CA TYR A 244 -2.85 -28.74 3.10
C TYR A 244 -1.58 -29.12 3.87
N GLU A 245 -1.03 -30.30 3.61
CA GLU A 245 0.19 -30.78 4.25
C GLU A 245 1.37 -29.85 3.97
N ARG A 246 1.54 -29.45 2.70
CA ARG A 246 2.59 -28.51 2.29
C ARG A 246 2.38 -27.12 2.90
N ALA A 247 1.14 -26.67 3.01
CA ALA A 247 0.81 -25.41 3.69
C ALA A 247 1.21 -25.46 5.18
N LEU A 248 0.84 -26.52 5.90
CA LEU A 248 1.16 -26.71 7.32
C LEU A 248 2.67 -26.79 7.54
N GLN A 249 3.40 -27.58 6.75
CA GLN A 249 4.87 -27.65 6.82
C GLN A 249 5.54 -26.28 6.56
N THR A 250 4.96 -25.48 5.66
CA THR A 250 5.46 -24.11 5.40
C THR A 250 5.19 -23.21 6.61
N TYR A 251 4.01 -23.27 7.21
CA TYR A 251 3.69 -22.53 8.43
C TYR A 251 4.58 -22.92 9.61
N GLU A 252 4.85 -24.21 9.81
CA GLU A 252 5.75 -24.68 10.88
C GLU A 252 7.17 -24.13 10.73
N LYS A 253 7.71 -24.11 9.51
CA LYS A 253 9.02 -23.48 9.23
C LYS A 253 9.02 -21.99 9.54
N ILE A 254 7.93 -21.28 9.19
CA ILE A 254 7.79 -19.86 9.52
C ILE A 254 7.78 -19.66 11.04
N LEU A 255 7.05 -20.48 11.80
CA LEU A 255 7.02 -20.37 13.26
C LEU A 255 8.40 -20.57 13.89
N GLN A 256 9.19 -21.52 13.38
CA GLN A 256 10.57 -21.74 13.84
C GLN A 256 11.47 -20.52 13.57
N ALA A 257 11.39 -19.96 12.36
CA ALA A 257 12.18 -18.78 11.99
C ALA A 257 11.72 -17.50 12.71
N ALA A 258 10.43 -17.38 12.99
CA ALA A 258 9.82 -16.20 13.61
C ALA A 258 10.41 -15.89 15.01
N ALA A 259 10.94 -16.89 15.72
CA ALA A 259 11.49 -16.72 17.06
C ALA A 259 12.64 -15.70 17.15
N SER A 260 13.35 -15.46 16.03
CA SER A 260 14.48 -14.54 15.93
C SER A 260 14.09 -13.10 15.60
N PHE A 261 12.80 -12.81 15.33
CA PHE A 261 12.33 -11.47 14.97
C PHE A 261 11.67 -10.75 16.14
N SER A 262 11.84 -9.42 16.20
CA SER A 262 11.23 -8.58 17.24
C SER A 262 9.70 -8.57 17.16
N ASP A 263 9.14 -8.64 15.95
CA ASP A 263 7.71 -8.65 15.65
C ASP A 263 7.11 -10.08 15.59
N ARG A 264 7.76 -11.07 16.23
CA ARG A 264 7.32 -12.48 16.23
C ARG A 264 5.85 -12.68 16.61
N SER A 265 5.30 -11.85 17.49
CA SER A 265 3.89 -11.96 17.90
C SER A 265 2.94 -11.70 16.72
N GLU A 266 3.26 -10.76 15.84
CA GLU A 266 2.46 -10.49 14.64
C GLU A 266 2.54 -11.65 13.65
N ILE A 267 3.74 -12.22 13.47
CA ILE A 267 3.94 -13.40 12.62
C ILE A 267 3.13 -14.58 13.16
N TYR A 268 3.22 -14.86 14.46
CA TYR A 268 2.44 -15.92 15.11
C TYR A 268 0.93 -15.71 14.96
N ALA A 269 0.44 -14.48 15.15
CA ALA A 269 -0.97 -14.15 14.96
C ALA A 269 -1.45 -14.51 13.54
N ILE A 270 -0.68 -14.15 12.51
CA ILE A 270 -1.04 -14.41 11.11
C ILE A 270 -0.95 -15.91 10.80
N VAL A 271 0.12 -16.58 11.21
CA VAL A 271 0.35 -17.99 10.92
C VAL A 271 -0.69 -18.88 11.60
N TYR A 272 -0.97 -18.67 12.89
CA TYR A 272 -1.98 -19.45 13.60
C TYR A 272 -3.39 -19.24 13.03
N HIS A 273 -3.72 -18.03 12.58
CA HIS A 273 -4.99 -17.79 11.89
C HIS A 273 -5.09 -18.66 10.63
N ASN A 274 -4.05 -18.66 9.81
CA ASN A 274 -4.05 -19.42 8.56
C ASN A 274 -4.00 -20.93 8.80
N MET A 275 -3.29 -21.42 9.82
CA MET A 275 -3.34 -22.85 10.20
C MET A 275 -4.76 -23.25 10.62
N GLY A 276 -5.46 -22.39 11.38
CA GLY A 276 -6.89 -22.59 11.70
C GLY A 276 -7.74 -22.70 10.44
N HIS A 277 -7.47 -21.83 9.46
CA HIS A 277 -8.13 -21.85 8.15
C HIS A 277 -7.85 -23.13 7.35
N VAL A 278 -6.62 -23.66 7.38
CA VAL A 278 -6.28 -24.98 6.78
C VAL A 278 -7.12 -26.09 7.41
N HIS A 279 -7.13 -26.18 8.74
CA HIS A 279 -7.89 -27.21 9.44
C HIS A 279 -9.41 -27.07 9.22
N SER A 280 -9.92 -25.84 9.11
CA SER A 280 -11.32 -25.60 8.75
C SER A 280 -11.66 -26.15 7.36
N HIS A 281 -10.77 -25.97 6.37
CA HIS A 281 -10.92 -26.53 5.02
C HIS A 281 -10.79 -28.06 4.97
N GLN A 282 -10.11 -28.65 5.94
CA GLN A 282 -10.06 -30.11 6.15
C GLN A 282 -11.27 -30.64 6.94
N HIS A 283 -12.22 -29.79 7.33
CA HIS A 283 -13.32 -30.12 8.25
C HIS A 283 -12.87 -30.59 9.66
N ASN A 284 -11.64 -30.27 10.05
CA ASN A 284 -11.08 -30.54 11.37
C ASN A 284 -11.42 -29.41 12.35
N LEU A 285 -12.71 -29.27 12.66
CA LEU A 285 -13.28 -28.09 13.35
C LEU A 285 -12.65 -27.82 14.73
N GLU A 286 -12.42 -28.84 15.55
CA GLU A 286 -11.79 -28.69 16.88
C GLU A 286 -10.35 -28.17 16.78
N SER A 287 -9.60 -28.66 15.79
CA SER A 287 -8.24 -28.18 15.52
C SER A 287 -8.27 -26.73 15.03
N ALA A 288 -9.21 -26.39 14.17
CA ALA A 288 -9.39 -25.01 13.69
C ALA A 288 -9.63 -24.04 14.86
N ILE A 289 -10.53 -24.38 15.79
CA ILE A 289 -10.80 -23.60 17.02
C ILE A 289 -9.52 -23.40 17.82
N LYS A 290 -8.75 -24.46 18.08
CA LYS A 290 -7.49 -24.39 18.83
C LYS A 290 -6.51 -23.39 18.21
N TRP A 291 -6.38 -23.38 16.89
CA TRP A 291 -5.47 -22.48 16.20
C TRP A 291 -5.98 -21.04 16.14
N TYR A 292 -7.27 -20.82 15.94
CA TYR A 292 -7.86 -19.48 16.00
C TYR A 292 -7.73 -18.87 17.40
N LEU A 293 -7.92 -19.64 18.48
CA LEU A 293 -7.69 -19.16 19.85
C LEU A 293 -6.23 -18.77 20.09
N LYS A 294 -5.26 -19.58 19.61
CA LYS A 294 -3.84 -19.20 19.64
C LYS A 294 -3.58 -17.90 18.88
N SER A 295 -4.19 -17.73 17.71
CA SER A 295 -4.07 -16.50 16.93
C SER A 295 -4.59 -15.28 17.67
N LEU A 296 -5.79 -15.37 18.28
CA LEU A 296 -6.37 -14.28 19.07
C LEU A 296 -5.49 -13.89 20.27
N GLY A 297 -4.81 -14.86 20.90
CA GLY A 297 -3.87 -14.60 21.99
C GLY A 297 -2.67 -13.73 21.62
N HIS A 298 -2.38 -13.58 20.31
CA HIS A 298 -1.31 -12.72 19.80
C HIS A 298 -1.81 -11.43 19.15
N LYS A 299 -3.12 -11.21 19.05
CA LYS A 299 -3.73 -10.03 18.43
C LYS A 299 -4.21 -9.04 19.48
N GLN A 300 -4.00 -7.76 19.22
CA GLN A 300 -4.58 -6.71 20.02
C GLN A 300 -6.11 -6.68 19.83
N SER A 301 -6.84 -6.72 20.94
CA SER A 301 -8.30 -6.49 20.94
C SER A 301 -8.61 -5.08 20.42
N GLY A 302 -9.69 -4.94 19.65
CA GLY A 302 -10.03 -3.66 19.01
C GLY A 302 -9.39 -3.42 17.64
N THR A 303 -8.88 -4.46 16.97
CA THR A 303 -8.36 -4.37 15.59
C THR A 303 -9.21 -5.18 14.62
N ASP A 304 -9.28 -4.76 13.35
CA ASP A 304 -9.98 -5.53 12.31
C ASP A 304 -9.44 -6.96 12.19
N SER A 305 -8.12 -7.13 12.33
CA SER A 305 -7.49 -8.46 12.27
C SER A 305 -7.96 -9.41 13.38
N TYR A 306 -8.26 -8.87 14.57
CA TYR A 306 -8.86 -9.61 15.67
C TYR A 306 -10.27 -10.07 15.29
N LEU A 307 -11.09 -9.15 14.76
CA LEU A 307 -12.47 -9.43 14.37
C LEU A 307 -12.61 -10.42 13.21
N VAL A 308 -11.69 -10.39 12.24
CA VAL A 308 -11.60 -11.43 11.18
C VAL A 308 -11.42 -12.81 11.81
N THR A 309 -10.49 -12.94 12.76
CA THR A 309 -10.20 -14.24 13.40
C THR A 309 -11.35 -14.69 14.30
N LEU A 310 -11.97 -13.75 15.01
CA LEU A 310 -13.14 -13.99 15.85
C LEU A 310 -14.33 -14.48 15.04
N GLN A 311 -14.58 -13.89 13.86
CA GLN A 311 -15.64 -14.34 12.96
C GLN A 311 -15.44 -15.81 12.53
N GLU A 312 -14.21 -16.17 12.14
CA GLU A 312 -13.90 -17.56 11.75
C GLU A 312 -14.07 -18.53 12.93
N LEU A 313 -13.63 -18.12 14.13
CA LEU A 313 -13.82 -18.89 15.37
C LEU A 313 -15.30 -19.14 15.68
N VAL A 314 -16.13 -18.10 15.62
CA VAL A 314 -17.59 -18.22 15.81
C VAL A 314 -18.18 -19.20 14.79
N SER A 315 -17.76 -19.12 13.52
CA SER A 315 -18.22 -20.03 12.48
C SER A 315 -17.89 -21.49 12.82
N GLN A 316 -16.72 -21.77 13.40
CA GLN A 316 -16.37 -23.14 13.81
C GLN A 316 -17.23 -23.65 14.98
N TYR A 317 -17.45 -22.82 16.02
CA TYR A 317 -18.32 -23.20 17.14
C TYR A 317 -19.76 -23.48 16.69
N LEU A 318 -20.31 -22.63 15.81
CA LEU A 318 -21.64 -22.84 15.22
C LEU A 318 -21.69 -24.15 14.41
N SER A 319 -20.64 -24.48 13.66
CA SER A 319 -20.54 -25.71 12.88
C SER A 319 -20.48 -26.97 13.76
N LEU A 320 -19.93 -26.87 14.96
CA LEU A 320 -19.94 -27.93 15.98
C LEU A 320 -21.21 -27.94 16.85
N ASN A 321 -22.17 -27.05 16.58
CA ASN A 321 -23.37 -26.84 17.40
C ASN A 321 -23.08 -26.48 18.87
N LEU A 322 -21.92 -25.86 19.13
CA LEU A 322 -21.51 -25.33 20.43
C LEU A 322 -22.04 -23.89 20.57
N LEU A 323 -23.36 -23.79 20.77
CA LEU A 323 -24.08 -22.53 20.67
C LEU A 323 -23.75 -21.53 21.78
N GLU A 324 -23.47 -21.99 23.00
CA GLU A 324 -23.19 -21.08 24.12
C GLU A 324 -21.83 -20.41 23.98
N GLU A 325 -20.81 -21.16 23.56
CA GLU A 325 -19.51 -20.62 23.21
C GLU A 325 -19.60 -19.64 22.05
N ALA A 326 -20.36 -19.99 21.00
CA ALA A 326 -20.58 -19.09 19.87
C ALA A 326 -21.24 -17.77 20.31
N LYS A 327 -22.30 -17.82 21.12
CA LYS A 327 -22.98 -16.61 21.64
C LYS A 327 -22.07 -15.74 22.49
N SER A 328 -21.23 -16.34 23.32
CA SER A 328 -20.23 -15.63 24.13
C SER A 328 -19.28 -14.83 23.23
N TRP A 329 -18.68 -15.49 22.23
CA TRP A 329 -17.76 -14.84 21.29
C TRP A 329 -18.45 -13.81 20.37
N ILE A 330 -19.70 -14.04 19.97
CA ILE A 330 -20.49 -13.04 19.23
C ILE A 330 -20.67 -11.77 20.08
N THR A 331 -20.95 -11.92 21.37
CA THR A 331 -21.15 -10.78 22.29
C THR A 331 -19.87 -9.96 22.41
N VAL A 332 -18.72 -10.62 22.58
CA VAL A 332 -17.40 -9.97 22.55
C VAL A 332 -17.18 -9.19 21.24
N GLY A 333 -17.53 -9.79 20.10
CA GLY A 333 -17.41 -9.13 18.80
C GLY A 333 -18.28 -7.89 18.65
N VAL A 334 -19.52 -7.93 19.18
CA VAL A 334 -20.41 -6.76 19.22
C VAL A 334 -19.83 -5.65 20.10
N GLU A 335 -19.35 -5.99 21.31
CA GLU A 335 -18.76 -5.01 22.22
C GLU A 335 -17.58 -4.27 21.59
N ILE A 336 -16.67 -5.02 20.95
CA ILE A 336 -15.52 -4.43 20.24
C ILE A 336 -15.99 -3.57 19.06
N ALA A 337 -16.91 -4.07 18.23
CA ALA A 337 -17.34 -3.37 17.03
C ALA A 337 -18.10 -2.06 17.33
N LEU A 338 -18.75 -1.96 18.49
CA LEU A 338 -19.47 -0.75 18.92
C LEU A 338 -18.56 0.34 19.52
N GLN A 339 -17.30 0.03 19.85
CA GLN A 339 -16.35 1.04 20.36
C GLN A 339 -15.91 2.05 19.30
N GLY A 340 -16.16 1.79 18.00
CA GLY A 340 -15.78 2.69 16.91
C GLY A 340 -14.28 2.74 16.60
N VAL A 341 -13.51 1.75 17.10
CA VAL A 341 -12.06 1.64 16.88
C VAL A 341 -11.68 0.73 15.70
N VAL A 342 -12.66 0.08 15.08
CA VAL A 342 -12.52 -0.80 13.91
C VAL A 342 -13.36 -0.28 12.75
N GLU A 343 -13.19 -0.86 11.56
CA GLU A 343 -14.04 -0.48 10.43
C GLU A 343 -15.53 -0.71 10.74
N GLU A 344 -16.35 0.28 10.37
CA GLU A 344 -17.78 0.31 10.72
C GLU A 344 -18.56 -0.91 10.20
N HIS A 345 -18.07 -1.57 9.15
CA HIS A 345 -18.73 -2.77 8.60
C HIS A 345 -18.81 -3.92 9.61
N TRP A 346 -17.86 -4.00 10.56
CA TRP A 346 -17.87 -5.03 11.61
C TRP A 346 -19.05 -4.91 12.55
N LYS A 347 -19.53 -3.69 12.81
CA LYS A 347 -20.74 -3.45 13.61
C LYS A 347 -21.90 -4.23 13.02
N TYR A 348 -22.11 -4.10 11.71
CA TYR A 348 -23.22 -4.76 11.02
C TYR A 348 -23.05 -6.28 10.95
N ILE A 349 -21.82 -6.77 10.77
CA ILE A 349 -21.54 -8.22 10.74
C ILE A 349 -21.85 -8.86 12.11
N PHE A 350 -21.33 -8.31 13.20
CA PHE A 350 -21.51 -8.88 14.53
C PHE A 350 -22.92 -8.64 15.09
N GLN A 351 -23.55 -7.51 14.80
CA GLN A 351 -24.97 -7.30 15.16
C GLN A 351 -25.89 -8.27 14.42
N ALA A 352 -25.66 -8.52 13.12
CA ALA A 352 -26.41 -9.54 12.39
C ALA A 352 -26.27 -10.93 13.03
N ALA A 353 -25.04 -11.32 13.41
CA ALA A 353 -24.79 -12.58 14.11
C ALA A 353 -25.50 -12.63 15.48
N TYR A 354 -25.45 -11.53 16.24
CA TYR A 354 -26.13 -11.42 17.53
C TYR A 354 -27.65 -11.56 17.40
N TYR A 355 -28.27 -10.87 16.44
CA TYR A 355 -29.71 -11.01 16.25
C TYR A 355 -30.10 -12.41 15.78
N LYS A 356 -29.27 -13.07 14.96
CA LYS A 356 -29.53 -14.44 14.48
C LYS A 356 -29.45 -15.48 15.60
N TYR A 357 -28.46 -15.39 16.49
CA TYR A 357 -28.13 -16.47 17.43
C TYR A 357 -28.40 -16.15 18.91
N CYS A 358 -28.37 -14.87 19.29
CA CYS A 358 -28.55 -14.43 20.68
C CYS A 358 -29.92 -13.78 20.93
N SER A 359 -30.68 -13.43 19.88
CA SER A 359 -31.95 -12.72 19.97
C SER A 359 -33.07 -13.41 19.19
N ASN A 360 -34.12 -12.66 18.83
CA ASN A 360 -35.28 -13.14 18.09
C ASN A 360 -35.12 -12.94 16.56
N SER A 361 -35.47 -14.01 15.83
CA SER A 361 -35.70 -14.08 14.38
C SER A 361 -36.38 -12.85 13.73
N LYS A 362 -37.36 -12.20 14.38
CA LYS A 362 -38.02 -11.00 13.81
C LYS A 362 -37.08 -9.79 13.76
N LEU A 363 -36.34 -9.54 14.85
CA LEU A 363 -35.37 -8.45 14.92
C LEU A 363 -34.22 -8.66 13.95
N TYR A 364 -33.80 -9.92 13.76
CA TYR A 364 -32.79 -10.28 12.77
C TYR A 364 -33.17 -9.86 11.35
N LYS A 365 -34.38 -10.23 10.89
CA LYS A 365 -34.86 -9.81 9.57
C LYS A 365 -34.93 -8.29 9.45
N GLU A 366 -35.55 -7.62 10.43
CA GLU A 366 -35.71 -6.16 10.39
C GLU A 366 -34.37 -5.43 10.33
N PHE A 367 -33.39 -5.88 11.10
CA PHE A 367 -32.03 -5.34 11.07
C PHE A 367 -31.37 -5.52 9.69
N LEU A 368 -31.45 -6.72 9.10
CA LEU A 368 -30.87 -6.96 7.79
C LEU A 368 -31.49 -6.09 6.70
N GLU A 369 -32.82 -5.94 6.69
CA GLU A 369 -33.55 -5.19 5.67
C GLU A 369 -33.40 -3.66 5.84
N LYS A 370 -33.48 -3.15 7.07
CA LYS A 370 -33.54 -1.72 7.35
C LYS A 370 -32.20 -1.07 7.64
N GLU A 371 -31.20 -1.83 8.08
CA GLU A 371 -29.89 -1.29 8.48
C GLU A 371 -28.75 -1.86 7.64
N ALA A 372 -28.59 -3.19 7.60
CA ALA A 372 -27.43 -3.82 6.95
C ALA A 372 -27.44 -3.62 5.42
N ILE A 373 -28.57 -3.87 4.73
CA ILE A 373 -28.66 -3.70 3.28
C ILE A 373 -28.37 -2.25 2.86
N PRO A 374 -29.03 -1.22 3.42
CA PRO A 374 -28.72 0.17 3.08
C PRO A 374 -27.25 0.52 3.28
N PHE A 375 -26.67 0.15 4.42
CA PHE A 375 -25.26 0.43 4.74
C PHE A 375 -24.29 -0.17 3.70
N PHE A 376 -24.43 -1.46 3.39
CA PHE A 376 -23.51 -2.12 2.45
C PHE A 376 -23.73 -1.68 1.01
N LYS A 377 -24.95 -1.29 0.64
CA LYS A 377 -25.28 -0.77 -0.68
C LYS A 377 -24.69 0.63 -0.89
N ASP A 378 -24.84 1.52 0.08
CA ASP A 378 -24.33 2.90 0.01
C ASP A 378 -22.80 2.94 -0.08
N ARG A 379 -22.13 2.05 0.64
CA ARG A 379 -20.66 1.89 0.60
C ARG A 379 -20.15 1.03 -0.55
N LYS A 380 -21.03 0.56 -1.46
CA LYS A 380 -20.70 -0.35 -2.57
C LYS A 380 -19.90 -1.59 -2.13
N SER A 381 -20.18 -2.10 -0.93
CA SER A 381 -19.52 -3.28 -0.38
C SER A 381 -20.20 -4.54 -0.92
N TRP A 382 -19.99 -4.82 -2.22
CA TRP A 382 -20.69 -5.88 -2.96
C TRP A 382 -20.55 -7.27 -2.31
N HIS A 383 -19.37 -7.58 -1.76
CA HIS A 383 -19.11 -8.86 -1.10
C HIS A 383 -19.98 -9.05 0.16
N ASN A 384 -20.05 -8.04 1.03
CA ASN A 384 -20.85 -8.11 2.25
C ASN A 384 -22.35 -8.01 1.93
N LEU A 385 -22.74 -7.20 0.94
CA LEU A 385 -24.12 -7.11 0.48
C LEU A 385 -24.63 -8.47 -0.02
N LYS A 386 -23.82 -9.19 -0.81
CA LYS A 386 -24.12 -10.56 -1.23
C LYS A 386 -24.35 -11.48 -0.02
N LYS A 387 -23.48 -11.43 0.99
CA LYS A 387 -23.63 -12.24 2.22
C LYS A 387 -24.94 -11.94 2.94
N VAL A 388 -25.34 -10.67 3.05
CA VAL A 388 -26.61 -10.27 3.68
C VAL A 388 -27.81 -10.78 2.89
N TYR A 389 -27.78 -10.71 1.55
CA TYR A 389 -28.85 -11.28 0.73
C TYR A 389 -28.96 -12.79 0.89
N LEU A 390 -27.84 -13.53 0.93
CA LEU A 390 -27.86 -14.97 1.19
C LEU A 390 -28.45 -15.29 2.57
N GLN A 391 -28.08 -14.51 3.60
CA GLN A 391 -28.65 -14.66 4.94
C GLN A 391 -30.17 -14.45 4.99
N LEU A 392 -30.70 -13.46 4.26
CA LEU A 392 -32.15 -13.27 4.13
C LEU A 392 -32.79 -14.40 3.32
N ALA A 393 -32.14 -14.87 2.26
CA ALA A 393 -32.64 -15.99 1.47
C ALA A 393 -32.80 -17.26 2.32
N GLU A 394 -31.77 -17.60 3.11
CA GLU A 394 -31.79 -18.70 4.08
C GLU A 394 -32.87 -18.49 5.15
N TYR A 395 -33.02 -17.27 5.67
CA TYR A 395 -34.05 -16.93 6.64
C TYR A 395 -35.47 -17.24 6.13
N PHE A 396 -35.80 -16.77 4.92
CA PHE A 396 -37.11 -17.01 4.32
C PHE A 396 -37.31 -18.47 3.95
N GLU A 397 -36.26 -19.17 3.55
CA GLU A 397 -36.29 -20.61 3.28
C GLU A 397 -36.64 -21.41 4.54
N MET A 398 -36.01 -21.09 5.69
CA MET A 398 -36.34 -21.70 6.98
C MET A 398 -37.78 -21.41 7.43
N LYS A 399 -38.41 -20.34 6.93
CA LYS A 399 -39.82 -19.99 7.16
C LYS A 399 -40.77 -20.55 6.09
N LEU A 400 -40.25 -21.30 5.12
CA LEU A 400 -41.00 -21.84 3.97
C LEU A 400 -41.58 -20.75 3.04
N GLU A 401 -41.04 -19.54 3.10
CA GLU A 401 -41.40 -18.39 2.26
C GLU A 401 -40.56 -18.36 0.97
N TYR A 402 -40.68 -19.41 0.16
CA TYR A 402 -39.78 -19.66 -0.98
C TYR A 402 -39.74 -18.55 -2.04
N LYS A 403 -40.82 -17.78 -2.20
CA LYS A 403 -40.87 -16.66 -3.15
C LYS A 403 -39.89 -15.54 -2.76
N GLU A 404 -39.89 -15.14 -1.49
CA GLU A 404 -38.95 -14.12 -1.00
C GLU A 404 -37.53 -14.68 -0.91
N SER A 405 -37.38 -15.95 -0.50
CA SER A 405 -36.08 -16.62 -0.54
C SER A 405 -35.45 -16.58 -1.95
N ALA A 406 -36.20 -17.01 -2.97
CA ALA A 406 -35.75 -16.98 -4.37
C ALA A 406 -35.44 -15.56 -4.86
N ARG A 407 -36.20 -14.55 -4.42
CA ARG A 407 -35.92 -13.13 -4.71
C ARG A 407 -34.54 -12.72 -4.19
N TYR A 408 -34.24 -13.03 -2.93
CA TYR A 408 -32.95 -12.67 -2.33
C TYR A 408 -31.78 -13.48 -2.92
N TYR A 409 -31.97 -14.76 -3.25
CA TYR A 409 -30.98 -15.52 -4.03
C TYR A 409 -30.71 -14.86 -5.39
N LYS A 410 -31.75 -14.41 -6.11
CA LYS A 410 -31.59 -13.70 -7.39
C LYS A 410 -30.83 -12.38 -7.23
N LEU A 411 -31.10 -11.61 -6.17
CA LEU A 411 -30.33 -10.40 -5.86
C LEU A 411 -28.85 -10.72 -5.57
N ALA A 412 -28.57 -11.78 -4.82
CA ALA A 412 -27.21 -12.23 -4.54
C ALA A 412 -26.45 -12.62 -5.82
N VAL A 413 -27.12 -13.24 -6.79
CA VAL A 413 -26.56 -13.56 -8.11
C VAL A 413 -26.28 -12.30 -8.92
N GLN A 414 -27.21 -11.36 -8.99
CA GLN A 414 -27.04 -10.09 -9.71
C GLN A 414 -25.84 -9.28 -9.21
N ILE A 415 -25.65 -9.22 -7.89
CA ILE A 415 -24.47 -8.55 -7.29
C ILE A 415 -23.17 -9.28 -7.67
N ALA A 416 -23.20 -10.62 -7.76
CA ALA A 416 -22.02 -11.39 -8.16
C ALA A 416 -21.62 -11.16 -9.62
N GLU A 417 -22.58 -10.83 -10.50
CA GLU A 417 -22.36 -10.47 -11.90
C GLU A 417 -21.86 -9.03 -12.03
N GLN A 418 -22.49 -8.06 -11.35
CA GLN A 418 -22.03 -6.65 -11.33
C GLN A 418 -20.61 -6.51 -10.77
N GLY A 419 -20.29 -7.26 -9.70
CA GLY A 419 -18.95 -7.29 -9.13
C GLY A 419 -17.89 -7.98 -10.02
N ARG A 420 -18.27 -8.62 -11.14
CA ARG A 420 -17.35 -9.12 -12.18
C ARG A 420 -17.18 -8.10 -13.30
N GLU A 421 -18.22 -7.34 -13.65
CA GLU A 421 -18.15 -6.32 -14.69
C GLU A 421 -17.29 -5.12 -14.30
N GLU A 422 -17.25 -4.72 -13.02
CA GLU A 422 -16.32 -3.69 -12.52
C GLU A 422 -14.86 -4.18 -12.37
N LYS A 423 -14.59 -5.48 -12.58
CA LYS A 423 -13.25 -6.10 -12.47
C LYS A 423 -12.52 -6.26 -13.82
N ILE A 424 -13.19 -5.90 -14.91
CA ILE A 424 -12.65 -5.86 -16.28
C ILE A 424 -12.43 -4.39 -16.63
#